data_AF-A0A0N5BPC8-F1
#
_entry.id   AF-A0A0N5BPC8-F1
#
_cell.length_a   1.000
_cell.length_b   1.000
_cell.length_c   1.000
_cell.angle_alpha   90.00
_cell.angle_beta   90.00
_cell.angle_gamma   90.00
#
_symmetry.space_group_name_H-M   'P 1'
#
loop_
_entity.id
_entity.type
_entity.pdbx_description
1 polymer ?
#
loop_
_entity_poly.entity_id
_entity_poly.type
_entity_poly.pdbx_seq_one_letter_code
_entity_poly.pdbx_strand_id
1 'polypeptide(L)'
;MVTEVSSEFKPPPLSNILEPYFLVPFLVYFCFFVKLSSWIKKTYYLDYHHFKRYRLQNLTVCLIHSFIVASCVLTFFITYQDKVFNDFDIIHYDHWLHRQIVIFSQAYFVHDLIDMFKHEWNKYTVELAIHHVSTFFALGSAIWSGKFLIYAFWALLMEVNSVFLHLRTIFNISGVAKVHPEMNKFLLHLNLITSIIFRLGVQAFQIDWALKNLHNIHAIYGVIALAGGTLFLIINGILILRIASTDGYLGEFSKYVGKMSRDSDKKD
;
A
#
# COMPACT_ATOMS: atom_id res chain seq x y z
N MET A 1 43.08 -0.23 13.23
CA MET A 1 41.69 0.06 13.62
C MET A 1 40.83 -0.16 12.39
N VAL A 2 40.12 -1.28 12.32
CA VAL A 2 39.10 -1.48 11.29
C VAL A 2 37.97 -0.54 11.67
N THR A 3 37.80 0.55 10.92
CA THR A 3 36.61 1.40 11.04
C THR A 3 35.42 0.49 10.72
N GLU A 4 34.69 0.05 11.75
CA GLU A 4 33.44 -0.64 11.54
C GLU A 4 32.54 0.28 10.73
N VAL A 5 32.35 -0.09 9.47
CA VAL A 5 31.43 0.60 8.57
C VAL A 5 30.06 0.62 9.26
N SER A 6 29.51 1.82 9.45
CA SER A 6 28.25 2.00 10.14
C SER A 6 27.12 1.22 9.46
N SER A 7 26.11 0.81 10.22
CA SER A 7 25.11 -0.18 9.79
C SER A 7 24.26 0.27 8.59
N GLU A 8 24.08 1.57 8.37
CA GLU A 8 23.40 2.14 7.19
C GLU A 8 24.16 1.94 5.87
N PHE A 9 25.46 1.62 5.94
CA PHE A 9 26.30 1.27 4.79
C PHE A 9 26.40 -0.25 4.59
N LYS A 10 25.56 -1.05 5.27
CA LYS A 10 25.46 -2.50 5.05
C LYS A 10 24.12 -2.86 4.41
N PRO A 11 24.07 -3.85 3.51
CA PRO A 11 22.80 -4.30 2.95
C PRO A 11 21.88 -4.91 4.03
N PRO A 12 20.55 -4.90 3.81
CA PRO A 12 19.62 -5.50 4.76
C PRO A 12 19.92 -7.00 4.88
N PRO A 13 20.17 -7.52 6.09
CA PRO A 13 20.48 -8.94 6.28
C PRO A 13 19.22 -9.77 6.05
N LEU A 14 19.08 -10.38 4.87
CA LEU A 14 17.88 -11.15 4.51
C LEU A 14 17.65 -12.36 5.41
N SER A 15 18.69 -12.88 6.07
CA SER A 15 18.54 -13.92 7.11
C SER A 15 17.59 -13.51 8.23
N ASN A 16 17.44 -12.20 8.48
CA ASN A 16 16.54 -11.67 9.49
C ASN A 16 15.06 -11.92 9.19
N ILE A 17 14.70 -12.38 7.99
CA ILE A 17 13.34 -12.85 7.70
C ILE A 17 12.95 -14.09 8.51
N LEU A 18 13.93 -14.85 9.01
CA LEU A 18 13.71 -16.03 9.84
C LEU A 18 13.78 -15.71 11.34
N GLU A 19 14.18 -14.49 11.69
CA GLU A 19 14.35 -14.10 13.09
C GLU A 19 12.99 -13.99 13.80
N PRO A 20 12.89 -14.42 15.07
CA PRO A 20 11.62 -14.45 15.80
C PRO A 20 10.91 -13.09 15.89
N TYR A 21 11.66 -11.99 15.96
CA TYR A 21 11.09 -10.64 16.06
C TYR A 21 10.28 -10.24 14.82
N PHE A 22 10.56 -10.83 13.65
CA PHE A 22 9.82 -10.63 12.43
C PHE A 22 8.84 -11.78 12.19
N LEU A 23 9.34 -13.02 12.24
CA LEU A 23 8.58 -14.20 11.84
C LEU A 23 7.36 -14.44 12.73
N VAL A 24 7.49 -14.28 14.05
CA VAL A 24 6.37 -14.53 14.98
C VAL A 24 5.24 -13.52 14.77
N PRO A 25 5.47 -12.19 14.81
CA PRO A 25 4.40 -11.24 14.53
C PRO A 25 3.84 -11.38 13.11
N PHE A 26 4.68 -11.63 12.11
CA PHE A 26 4.25 -11.85 10.73
C PHE A 26 3.25 -13.01 10.63
N LEU A 27 3.55 -14.18 11.21
CA LEU A 27 2.66 -15.34 11.20
C LEU A 27 1.37 -15.09 11.98
N VAL A 28 1.44 -14.37 13.11
CA VAL A 28 0.26 -13.98 13.90
C VAL A 28 -0.67 -13.09 13.07
N TYR A 29 -0.14 -12.04 12.44
CA TYR A 29 -0.92 -11.14 11.61
C TYR A 29 -1.44 -11.81 10.33
N PHE A 30 -0.65 -12.71 9.73
CA PHE A 30 -1.09 -13.48 8.58
C PHE A 30 -2.28 -14.39 8.95
N CYS A 31 -2.19 -15.11 10.07
CA CYS A 31 -3.29 -15.90 10.61
C CYS A 31 -4.53 -15.04 10.92
N PHE A 32 -4.32 -13.83 11.46
CA PHE A 32 -5.40 -12.87 11.68
C PHE A 32 -6.12 -12.52 10.38
N PHE A 33 -5.41 -12.17 9.31
CA PHE A 33 -6.02 -11.84 8.02
C PHE A 33 -6.74 -13.04 7.38
N VAL A 34 -6.18 -14.25 7.48
CA VAL A 34 -6.84 -15.47 7.02
C VAL A 34 -8.17 -15.69 7.74
N LYS A 35 -8.21 -15.52 9.06
CA LYS A 35 -9.44 -15.65 9.86
C LYS A 35 -10.43 -14.54 9.55
N LEU A 36 -9.97 -13.30 9.43
CA LEU A 36 -10.79 -12.13 9.08
C LEU A 36 -11.44 -12.32 7.71
N SER A 37 -10.66 -12.68 6.70
CA SER A 37 -11.14 -12.97 5.34
C SER A 37 -12.16 -14.10 5.33
N SER A 38 -11.89 -15.20 6.06
CA SER A 38 -12.81 -16.32 6.18
C SER A 38 -14.13 -15.93 6.84
N TRP A 39 -14.08 -15.12 7.90
CA TRP A 39 -15.27 -14.59 8.58
C TRP A 39 -16.09 -13.68 7.66
N ILE A 40 -15.44 -12.76 6.94
CA ILE A 40 -16.11 -11.86 5.99
C ILE A 40 -16.79 -12.65 4.88
N LYS A 41 -16.11 -13.65 4.32
CA LYS A 41 -16.62 -14.50 3.24
C LYS A 41 -17.89 -15.28 3.62
N LYS A 42 -17.97 -15.68 4.90
CA LYS A 42 -19.12 -16.40 5.48
C LYS A 42 -20.28 -15.47 5.84
N THR A 43 -20.03 -14.20 6.12
CA THR A 43 -21.00 -13.31 6.78
C THR A 43 -21.59 -12.26 5.84
N TYR A 44 -20.79 -11.66 4.95
CA TYR A 44 -21.18 -10.47 4.18
C TYR A 44 -21.34 -10.74 2.68
N TYR A 45 -22.17 -9.91 2.03
CA TYR A 45 -22.39 -9.88 0.58
C TYR A 45 -22.91 -11.19 -0.02
N LEU A 46 -23.64 -11.99 0.77
CA LEU A 46 -24.11 -13.32 0.37
C LEU A 46 -25.07 -13.27 -0.82
N ASP A 47 -25.81 -12.17 -0.96
CA ASP A 47 -26.82 -11.95 -2.00
C ASP A 47 -26.22 -11.58 -3.38
N TYR A 48 -24.92 -11.32 -3.45
CA TYR A 48 -24.24 -10.96 -4.70
C TYR A 48 -23.77 -12.20 -5.47
N HIS A 49 -23.76 -12.12 -6.81
CA HIS A 49 -23.15 -13.13 -7.67
C HIS A 49 -21.68 -13.38 -7.35
N HIS A 50 -21.21 -14.61 -7.59
CA HIS A 50 -19.91 -15.13 -7.16
C HIS A 50 -18.75 -14.14 -7.33
N PHE A 51 -18.58 -13.56 -8.52
CA PHE A 51 -17.47 -12.65 -8.79
C PHE A 51 -17.57 -11.30 -8.06
N LYS A 52 -18.73 -10.64 -8.11
CA LYS A 52 -18.97 -9.37 -7.41
C LYS A 52 -18.89 -9.56 -5.89
N ARG A 53 -19.43 -10.66 -5.38
CA ARG A 53 -19.36 -11.05 -3.98
C ARG A 53 -17.92 -11.19 -3.50
N TYR A 54 -17.11 -11.98 -4.20
CA TYR A 54 -15.69 -12.15 -3.88
C TYR A 54 -14.98 -10.80 -3.82
N ARG A 55 -15.16 -9.97 -4.86
CA ARG A 55 -14.49 -8.67 -4.95
C ARG A 55 -14.89 -7.72 -3.82
N LEU A 56 -16.18 -7.66 -3.44
CA LEU A 56 -16.65 -6.89 -2.30
C LEU A 56 -16.03 -7.39 -0.99
N GLN A 57 -16.01 -8.70 -0.77
CA GLN A 57 -15.45 -9.32 0.42
C GLN A 57 -13.94 -9.06 0.55
N ASN A 58 -13.18 -9.22 -0.54
CA ASN A 58 -11.75 -8.91 -0.58
C ASN A 58 -11.51 -7.41 -0.31
N LEU A 59 -12.24 -6.51 -0.98
CA LEU A 59 -12.14 -5.06 -0.73
C LEU A 59 -12.46 -4.66 0.72
N THR A 60 -13.37 -5.36 1.40
CA THR A 60 -13.63 -5.12 2.83
C THR A 60 -12.41 -5.45 3.69
N VAL A 61 -11.69 -6.53 3.39
CA VAL A 61 -10.42 -6.86 4.08
C VAL A 61 -9.38 -5.76 3.81
N CYS A 62 -9.25 -5.32 2.55
CA CYS A 62 -8.36 -4.23 2.16
C CYS A 62 -8.70 -2.91 2.88
N LEU A 63 -9.99 -2.61 3.03
CA LEU A 63 -10.45 -1.43 3.75
C LEU A 63 -10.10 -1.47 5.24
N ILE A 64 -10.30 -2.62 5.90
CA ILE A 64 -9.95 -2.76 7.32
C ILE A 64 -8.44 -2.59 7.52
N HIS A 65 -7.63 -3.21 6.65
CA HIS A 65 -6.18 -3.06 6.68
C HIS A 65 -5.75 -1.59 6.54
N SER A 66 -6.16 -0.96 5.44
CA SER A 66 -5.78 0.41 5.11
C SER A 66 -6.27 1.39 6.18
N PHE A 67 -7.46 1.19 6.76
CA PHE A 67 -7.97 2.05 7.83
C PHE A 67 -7.14 1.98 9.12
N ILE A 68 -6.75 0.76 9.54
CA ILE A 68 -5.90 0.57 10.71
C ILE A 68 -4.54 1.21 10.47
N VAL A 69 -3.89 0.91 9.34
CA VAL A 69 -2.57 1.44 9.02
C VAL A 69 -2.60 2.96 8.89
N ALA A 70 -3.53 3.51 8.10
CA ALA A 70 -3.71 4.96 7.93
C ALA A 70 -3.84 5.69 9.28
N SER A 71 -4.67 5.16 10.18
CA SER A 71 -4.85 5.74 11.51
C SER A 71 -3.56 5.73 12.33
N CYS A 72 -2.83 4.61 12.33
CA CYS A 72 -1.56 4.48 13.05
C CYS A 72 -0.48 5.40 12.48
N VAL A 73 -0.30 5.44 11.14
CA VAL A 73 0.74 6.28 10.53
C VAL A 73 0.41 7.76 10.64
N LEU A 74 -0.85 8.18 10.48
CA LEU A 74 -1.25 9.58 10.70
C LEU A 74 -1.01 10.00 12.16
N THR A 75 -1.35 9.14 13.12
CA THR A 75 -1.07 9.39 14.54
C THR A 75 0.43 9.55 14.78
N PHE A 76 1.25 8.67 14.20
CA PHE A 76 2.70 8.76 14.30
C PHE A 76 3.23 10.09 13.72
N PHE A 77 2.76 10.50 12.55
CA PHE A 77 3.18 11.75 11.92
C PHE A 77 2.76 13.01 12.70
N ILE A 78 1.61 12.99 13.36
CA ILE A 78 1.15 14.10 14.19
C ILE A 78 1.94 14.17 15.51
N THR A 79 2.30 13.02 16.08
CA THR A 79 2.93 12.94 17.41
C THR A 79 4.46 13.00 17.40
N TYR A 80 5.11 12.63 16.29
CA TYR A 80 6.58 12.55 16.16
C TYR A 80 7.12 13.46 15.04
N GLN A 81 6.58 14.68 14.91
CA GLN A 81 7.00 15.63 13.88
C GLN A 81 8.50 15.98 13.94
N ASP A 82 9.08 16.01 15.15
CA ASP A 82 10.50 16.22 15.40
C ASP A 82 11.40 15.19 14.70
N LYS A 83 10.94 13.93 14.64
CA LYS A 83 11.70 12.79 14.08
C LYS A 83 11.44 12.61 12.61
N VAL A 84 10.18 12.79 12.20
CA VAL A 84 9.72 12.52 10.83
C VAL A 84 10.46 13.36 9.80
N PHE A 85 10.96 14.54 10.14
CA PHE A 85 11.67 15.44 9.21
C PHE A 85 13.17 15.61 9.52
N ASN A 86 13.72 14.81 10.43
CA ASN A 86 15.13 14.85 10.80
C ASN A 86 15.90 13.73 10.08
N ASP A 87 16.91 14.08 9.28
CA ASP A 87 17.67 13.11 8.49
C ASP A 87 18.31 11.97 9.32
N PHE A 88 18.80 12.29 10.51
CA PHE A 88 19.38 11.29 11.41
C PHE A 88 18.32 10.28 11.87
N ASP A 89 17.16 10.76 12.31
CA ASP A 89 16.05 9.90 12.72
C ASP A 89 15.47 9.13 11.53
N ILE A 90 15.41 9.71 10.33
CA ILE A 90 14.90 9.00 9.15
C ILE A 90 15.72 7.73 8.87
N ILE A 91 17.04 7.78 9.07
CA ILE A 91 17.93 6.63 8.88
C ILE A 91 17.93 5.69 10.08
N HIS A 92 18.00 6.24 11.31
CA HIS A 92 18.34 5.47 12.50
C HIS A 92 17.18 5.21 13.46
N TYR A 93 16.06 5.90 13.32
CA TYR A 93 14.92 5.69 14.19
C TYR A 93 14.40 4.27 14.02
N ASP A 94 14.32 3.59 15.16
CA ASP A 94 13.77 2.26 15.23
C ASP A 94 13.06 2.03 16.56
N HIS A 95 11.85 1.49 16.49
CA HIS A 95 11.04 1.22 17.67
C HIS A 95 10.19 -0.03 17.48
N TRP A 96 10.30 -0.98 18.41
CA TRP A 96 9.69 -2.31 18.31
C TRP A 96 8.17 -2.28 18.07
N LEU A 97 7.46 -1.31 18.68
CA LEU A 97 6.01 -1.15 18.51
C LEU A 97 5.68 -0.62 17.11
N HIS A 98 6.47 0.32 16.58
CA HIS A 98 6.23 0.94 15.28
C HIS A 98 6.55 -0.02 14.14
N ARG A 99 7.55 -0.90 14.32
CA ARG A 99 7.80 -2.03 13.41
C ARG A 99 6.56 -2.90 13.19
N GLN A 100 5.69 -3.05 14.21
CA GLN A 100 4.50 -3.90 14.10
C GLN A 100 3.54 -3.44 12.99
N ILE A 101 3.42 -2.13 12.75
CA ILE A 101 2.54 -1.59 11.69
C ILE A 101 3.03 -2.00 10.29
N VAL A 102 4.36 -2.02 10.10
CA VAL A 102 4.97 -2.46 8.85
C VAL A 102 4.83 -3.97 8.68
N ILE A 103 5.08 -4.76 9.73
CA ILE A 103 4.92 -6.22 9.68
C ILE A 103 3.45 -6.62 9.46
N PHE A 104 2.51 -5.91 10.09
CA PHE A 104 1.07 -6.06 9.86
C PHE A 104 0.72 -5.85 8.38
N SER A 105 1.32 -4.85 7.75
CA SER A 105 1.14 -4.57 6.31
C SER A 105 1.78 -5.64 5.42
N GLN A 106 2.99 -6.09 5.74
CA GLN A 106 3.63 -7.19 5.02
C GLN A 106 2.80 -8.47 5.07
N ALA A 107 2.24 -8.82 6.24
CA ALA A 107 1.38 -9.98 6.40
C ALA A 107 0.08 -9.85 5.59
N TYR A 108 -0.52 -8.66 5.57
CA TYR A 108 -1.68 -8.35 4.74
C TYR A 108 -1.38 -8.53 3.24
N PHE A 109 -0.28 -7.95 2.73
CA PHE A 109 0.04 -8.02 1.30
C PHE A 109 0.25 -9.46 0.82
N VAL A 110 0.86 -10.31 1.65
CA VAL A 110 1.00 -11.75 1.33
C VAL A 110 -0.35 -12.45 1.35
N HIS A 111 -1.21 -12.17 2.34
CA HIS A 111 -2.56 -12.72 2.39
C HIS A 111 -3.38 -12.30 1.15
N ASP A 112 -3.40 -11.01 0.82
CA ASP A 112 -4.17 -10.46 -0.28
C ASP A 112 -3.69 -11.01 -1.63
N LEU A 113 -2.37 -11.12 -1.82
CA LEU A 113 -1.78 -11.73 -3.00
C LEU A 113 -2.24 -13.19 -3.21
N ILE A 114 -2.20 -14.00 -2.14
CA ILE A 114 -2.66 -15.40 -2.18
C ILE A 114 -4.16 -15.47 -2.45
N ASP A 115 -4.95 -14.59 -1.83
CA ASP A 115 -6.40 -14.55 -2.00
C ASP A 115 -6.78 -14.17 -3.44
N MET A 116 -6.11 -13.17 -4.01
CA MET A 116 -6.30 -12.74 -5.38
C MET A 116 -6.00 -13.83 -6.40
N PHE A 117 -4.85 -14.50 -6.30
CA PHE A 117 -4.48 -15.55 -7.26
C PHE A 117 -5.42 -16.76 -7.26
N LYS A 118 -6.16 -16.99 -6.16
CA LYS A 118 -7.16 -18.05 -6.10
C LYS A 118 -8.44 -17.74 -6.89
N HIS A 119 -8.72 -16.47 -7.19
CA HIS A 119 -10.00 -16.04 -7.77
C HIS A 119 -9.85 -15.33 -9.12
N GLU A 120 -8.72 -14.68 -9.38
CA GLU A 120 -8.48 -13.90 -10.60
C GLU A 120 -7.09 -14.14 -11.18
N TRP A 121 -7.01 -14.22 -12.51
CA TRP A 121 -5.76 -14.22 -13.26
C TRP A 121 -5.91 -13.35 -14.52
N ASN A 122 -5.69 -12.05 -14.37
CA ASN A 122 -5.73 -11.08 -15.45
C ASN A 122 -4.58 -10.07 -15.34
N LYS A 123 -4.44 -9.16 -16.31
CA LYS A 123 -3.38 -8.14 -16.32
C LYS A 123 -3.37 -7.28 -15.04
N TYR A 124 -4.54 -7.00 -14.46
CA TYR A 124 -4.67 -6.24 -13.21
C TYR A 124 -4.16 -7.03 -12.01
N THR A 125 -4.45 -8.32 -11.95
CA THR A 125 -3.91 -9.21 -10.91
C THR A 125 -2.40 -9.23 -10.96
N VAL A 126 -1.79 -9.28 -12.15
CA VAL A 126 -0.32 -9.26 -12.31
C VAL A 126 0.28 -7.92 -11.88
N GLU A 127 -0.31 -6.79 -12.29
CA GLU A 127 0.13 -5.45 -11.87
C GLU A 127 0.10 -5.31 -10.34
N LEU A 128 -1.01 -5.71 -9.72
CA LEU A 128 -1.17 -5.64 -8.27
C LEU A 128 -0.31 -6.67 -7.54
N ALA A 129 0.01 -7.81 -8.15
CA ALA A 129 0.99 -8.76 -7.63
C ALA A 129 2.40 -8.17 -7.61
N ILE A 130 2.82 -7.51 -8.69
CA ILE A 130 4.12 -6.82 -8.76
C ILE A 130 4.17 -5.74 -7.67
N HIS A 131 3.09 -4.99 -7.49
CA HIS A 131 2.95 -4.02 -6.41
C HIS A 131 3.15 -4.68 -5.04
N HIS A 132 2.37 -5.71 -4.69
CA HIS A 132 2.45 -6.38 -3.39
C HIS A 132 3.81 -6.99 -3.09
N VAL A 133 4.41 -7.67 -4.06
CA VAL A 133 5.75 -8.26 -3.91
C VAL A 133 6.79 -7.17 -3.71
N SER A 134 6.75 -6.10 -4.51
CA SER A 134 7.68 -4.97 -4.39
C SER A 134 7.52 -4.26 -3.04
N THR A 135 6.28 -4.05 -2.58
CA THR A 135 5.99 -3.41 -1.29
C THR A 135 6.50 -4.28 -0.14
N PHE A 136 6.29 -5.60 -0.21
CA PHE A 136 6.75 -6.53 0.82
C PHE A 136 8.27 -6.44 1.03
N PHE A 137 9.05 -6.43 -0.05
CA PHE A 137 10.52 -6.35 0.04
C PHE A 137 11.01 -4.94 0.37
N ALA A 138 10.39 -3.89 -0.18
CA ALA A 138 10.76 -2.50 0.12
C ALA A 138 10.55 -2.19 1.61
N LEU A 139 9.39 -2.53 2.16
CA LEU A 139 9.11 -2.39 3.59
C LEU A 139 9.97 -3.34 4.44
N GLY A 140 10.16 -4.57 3.97
CA GLY A 140 11.00 -5.57 4.63
C GLY A 140 12.44 -5.10 4.80
N SER A 141 12.98 -4.37 3.81
CA SER A 141 14.34 -3.82 3.89
C SER A 141 14.54 -2.93 5.12
N ALA A 142 13.52 -2.17 5.55
CA ALA A 142 13.58 -1.35 6.75
C ALA A 142 13.52 -2.20 8.03
N ILE A 143 12.67 -3.23 8.03
CA ILE A 143 12.49 -4.12 9.20
C ILE A 143 13.71 -5.00 9.42
N TRP A 144 14.22 -5.64 8.38
CA TRP A 144 15.35 -6.58 8.48
C TRP A 144 16.67 -5.86 8.78
N SER A 145 16.83 -4.62 8.31
CA SER A 145 18.00 -3.79 8.65
C SER A 145 17.88 -3.09 10.00
N GLY A 146 16.66 -2.84 10.49
CA GLY A 146 16.43 -1.97 11.64
C GLY A 146 16.78 -0.51 11.37
N LYS A 147 16.67 -0.08 10.12
CA LYS A 147 16.93 1.28 9.63
C LYS A 147 15.76 1.73 8.77
N PHE A 148 15.64 3.02 8.52
CA PHE A 148 14.64 3.56 7.58
C PHE A 148 13.18 3.26 7.95
N LEU A 149 12.88 3.05 9.24
CA LEU A 149 11.50 2.78 9.69
C LEU A 149 10.57 3.96 9.38
N ILE A 150 11.05 5.20 9.56
CA ILE A 150 10.30 6.41 9.19
C ILE A 150 10.07 6.47 7.67
N TYR A 151 11.06 6.11 6.86
CA TYR A 151 10.90 6.04 5.41
C TYR A 151 9.85 4.99 4.99
N ALA A 152 9.78 3.85 5.70
CA ALA A 152 8.71 2.88 5.51
C ALA A 152 7.34 3.43 5.91
N PHE A 153 7.26 4.24 6.98
CA PHE A 153 6.03 4.93 7.39
C PHE A 153 5.59 5.97 6.38
N TRP A 154 6.53 6.67 5.74
CA TRP A 154 6.23 7.54 4.60
C TRP A 154 5.57 6.74 3.48
N ALA A 155 6.09 5.57 3.11
CA ALA A 155 5.45 4.72 2.10
C ALA A 155 4.03 4.31 2.51
N LEU A 156 3.81 3.97 3.78
CA LEU A 156 2.51 3.57 4.32
C LEU A 156 1.49 4.73 4.43
N LEU A 157 1.89 5.99 4.31
CA LEU A 157 0.93 7.10 4.19
C LEU A 157 0.00 6.94 2.96
N MET A 158 0.43 6.19 1.94
CA MET A 158 -0.41 5.88 0.78
C MET A 158 -1.70 5.14 1.17
N GLU A 159 -1.71 4.45 2.32
CA GLU A 159 -2.90 3.77 2.84
C GLU A 159 -4.02 4.75 3.20
N VAL A 160 -3.72 6.02 3.49
CA VAL A 160 -4.74 7.06 3.69
C VAL A 160 -5.60 7.21 2.44
N ASN A 161 -4.99 7.23 1.26
CA ASN A 161 -5.77 7.21 0.02
C ASN A 161 -6.43 5.84 -0.21
N SER A 162 -5.76 4.72 0.09
CA SER A 162 -6.34 3.38 -0.07
C SER A 162 -7.69 3.24 0.65
N VAL A 163 -7.87 3.84 1.82
CA VAL A 163 -9.18 3.88 2.52
C VAL A 163 -10.28 4.43 1.61
N PHE A 164 -10.08 5.63 1.05
CA PHE A 164 -11.07 6.26 0.16
C PHE A 164 -11.24 5.51 -1.15
N LEU A 165 -10.16 4.95 -1.69
CA LEU A 165 -10.19 4.12 -2.88
C LEU A 165 -11.04 2.87 -2.69
N HIS A 166 -10.85 2.14 -1.59
CA HIS A 166 -11.61 0.94 -1.27
C HIS A 166 -13.07 1.27 -0.96
N LEU A 167 -13.34 2.30 -0.15
CA LEU A 167 -14.70 2.78 0.13
C LEU A 167 -15.45 3.10 -1.16
N ARG A 168 -14.87 3.92 -2.04
CA ARG A 168 -15.44 4.29 -3.34
C ARG A 168 -15.72 3.04 -4.19
N THR A 169 -14.77 2.12 -4.24
CA THR A 169 -14.90 0.90 -5.06
C THR A 169 -16.01 -0.01 -4.53
N ILE A 170 -16.12 -0.19 -3.21
CA ILE A 170 -17.23 -0.90 -2.57
C ILE A 170 -18.55 -0.21 -2.87
N PHE A 171 -18.61 1.12 -2.76
CA PHE A 171 -19.80 1.94 -3.02
C PHE A 171 -20.31 1.78 -4.47
N ASN A 172 -19.38 1.69 -5.43
CA ASN A 172 -19.69 1.48 -6.83
C ASN A 172 -20.18 0.05 -7.14
N ILE A 173 -19.46 -0.99 -6.67
CA ILE A 173 -19.83 -2.40 -6.97
C ILE A 173 -21.15 -2.78 -6.30
N SER A 174 -21.38 -2.30 -5.08
CA SER A 174 -22.61 -2.57 -4.32
C SER A 174 -23.84 -1.83 -4.90
N GLY A 175 -23.65 -0.95 -5.88
CA GLY A 175 -24.73 -0.16 -6.48
C GLY A 175 -25.20 1.01 -5.62
N VAL A 176 -24.67 1.17 -4.41
CA VAL A 176 -25.01 2.25 -3.47
C VAL A 176 -24.70 3.63 -4.06
N ALA A 177 -23.68 3.71 -4.93
CA ALA A 177 -23.37 4.94 -5.67
C ALA A 177 -24.55 5.51 -6.49
N LYS A 178 -25.44 4.64 -7.01
CA LYS A 178 -26.64 5.06 -7.74
C LYS A 178 -27.76 5.54 -6.82
N VAL A 179 -27.81 4.98 -5.60
CA VAL A 179 -28.81 5.31 -4.58
C VAL A 179 -28.45 6.62 -3.87
N HIS A 180 -27.16 6.86 -3.62
CA HIS A 180 -26.65 8.04 -2.92
C HIS A 180 -25.64 8.82 -3.77
N PRO A 181 -26.09 9.56 -4.81
CA PRO A 181 -25.21 10.24 -5.76
C PRO A 181 -24.35 11.34 -5.12
N GLU A 182 -24.86 12.06 -4.12
CA GLU A 182 -24.11 13.12 -3.44
C GLU A 182 -22.96 12.54 -2.59
N MET A 183 -23.20 11.43 -1.88
CA MET A 183 -22.15 10.71 -1.16
C MET A 183 -21.09 10.15 -2.12
N ASN A 184 -21.53 9.65 -3.28
CA ASN A 184 -20.61 9.17 -4.31
C ASN A 184 -19.70 10.29 -4.83
N LYS A 185 -20.26 11.47 -5.17
CA LYS A 185 -19.47 12.64 -5.59
C LYS A 185 -18.46 13.04 -4.53
N PHE A 186 -18.87 13.07 -3.26
CA PHE A 186 -17.99 13.38 -2.15
C PHE A 186 -16.81 12.38 -2.04
N LEU A 187 -17.09 11.08 -2.11
CA LEU A 187 -16.06 10.03 -2.10
C LEU A 187 -15.12 10.12 -3.31
N LEU A 188 -15.63 10.48 -4.50
CA LEU A 188 -14.82 10.71 -5.69
C LEU A 188 -13.81 11.85 -5.47
N HIS A 189 -14.29 13.00 -4.98
CA HIS A 189 -13.44 14.15 -4.70
C HIS A 189 -12.39 13.85 -3.62
N LEU A 190 -12.80 13.24 -2.51
CA LEU A 190 -11.87 12.83 -1.46
C LEU A 190 -10.81 11.86 -1.98
N ASN A 191 -11.21 10.84 -2.76
CA ASN A 191 -10.27 9.90 -3.35
C ASN A 191 -9.28 10.60 -4.29
N LEU A 192 -9.73 11.54 -5.14
CA LEU A 192 -8.84 12.26 -6.05
C LEU A 192 -7.83 13.13 -5.28
N ILE A 193 -8.31 13.95 -4.34
CA ILE A 193 -7.47 14.86 -3.55
C ILE A 193 -6.43 14.06 -2.76
N THR A 194 -6.88 13.03 -2.03
CA THR A 194 -5.98 12.20 -1.23
C THR A 194 -5.01 11.42 -2.09
N SER A 195 -5.37 11.04 -3.32
CA SER A 195 -4.45 10.35 -4.23
C SER A 195 -3.33 11.26 -4.72
N ILE A 196 -3.60 12.55 -4.93
CA ILE A 196 -2.56 13.52 -5.30
C ILE A 196 -1.61 13.73 -4.11
N ILE A 197 -2.16 13.93 -2.91
CA ILE A 197 -1.36 14.24 -1.71
C ILE A 197 -0.60 13.01 -1.21
N PHE A 198 -1.32 11.96 -0.85
CA PHE A 198 -0.79 10.81 -0.12
C PHE A 198 -0.15 9.75 -1.02
N ARG A 199 -0.36 9.78 -2.34
CA ARG A 199 0.42 8.94 -3.28
C ARG A 199 1.49 9.75 -3.98
N LEU A 200 1.11 10.64 -4.91
CA LEU A 200 2.09 11.34 -5.74
C LEU A 200 2.99 12.27 -4.90
N GLY A 201 2.42 13.05 -4.00
CA GLY A 201 3.17 13.98 -3.14
C GLY A 201 4.15 13.26 -2.22
N VAL A 202 3.66 12.26 -1.46
CA VAL A 202 4.50 11.44 -0.55
C VAL A 202 5.64 10.76 -1.30
N GLN A 203 5.38 10.23 -2.49
CA GLN A 203 6.39 9.50 -3.23
C GLN A 203 7.41 10.40 -3.91
N ALA A 204 6.98 11.56 -4.42
CA ALA A 204 7.90 12.59 -4.89
C ALA A 204 8.82 13.04 -3.75
N PHE A 205 8.27 13.21 -2.55
CA PHE A 205 9.02 13.56 -1.35
C PHE A 205 10.03 12.45 -0.96
N GLN A 206 9.61 11.18 -0.99
CA GLN A 206 10.50 10.04 -0.76
C GLN A 206 11.68 9.99 -1.73
N ILE A 207 11.41 10.18 -3.03
CA ILE A 207 12.43 10.18 -4.08
C ILE A 207 13.38 11.37 -3.90
N ASP A 208 12.87 12.57 -3.64
CA ASP A 208 13.67 13.76 -3.39
C ASP A 208 14.60 13.58 -2.19
N TRP A 209 14.08 13.06 -1.07
CA TRP A 209 14.88 12.75 0.11
C TRP A 209 15.98 11.72 -0.20
N ALA A 210 15.64 10.65 -0.93
CA ALA A 210 16.58 9.61 -1.30
C ALA A 210 17.71 10.16 -2.19
N LEU A 211 17.39 11.00 -3.18
CA LEU A 211 18.39 11.65 -4.05
C LEU A 211 19.38 12.50 -3.26
N LYS A 212 18.89 13.29 -2.29
CA LYS A 212 19.72 14.14 -1.43
C LYS A 212 20.63 13.32 -0.50
N ASN A 213 20.20 12.13 -0.10
CA ASN A 213 20.88 11.28 0.89
C ASN A 213 21.60 10.07 0.31
N LEU A 214 21.75 9.96 -1.02
CA LEU A 214 22.42 8.81 -1.67
C LEU A 214 23.83 8.54 -1.15
N HIS A 215 24.57 9.58 -0.75
CA HIS A 215 25.93 9.47 -0.23
C HIS A 215 25.99 9.00 1.24
N ASN A 216 24.85 9.05 1.95
CA ASN A 216 24.74 8.72 3.38
C ASN A 216 24.20 7.30 3.63
N ILE A 217 23.92 6.54 2.57
CA ILE A 217 23.25 5.24 2.66
C ILE A 217 23.93 4.22 1.74
N HIS A 218 23.84 2.94 2.09
CA HIS A 218 24.28 1.87 1.20
C HIS A 218 23.55 1.93 -0.15
N ALA A 219 24.27 1.62 -1.24
CA ALA A 219 23.74 1.65 -2.60
C ALA A 219 22.43 0.85 -2.77
N ILE A 220 22.27 -0.26 -2.03
CA ILE A 220 21.04 -1.07 -2.10
C ILE A 220 19.81 -0.32 -1.58
N TYR A 221 19.94 0.49 -0.52
CA TYR A 221 18.82 1.31 -0.02
C TYR A 221 18.52 2.43 -1.01
N GLY A 222 19.55 3.03 -1.62
CA GLY A 222 19.39 3.98 -2.71
C GLY A 222 18.63 3.39 -3.91
N VAL A 223 18.96 2.16 -4.32
CA VAL A 223 18.24 1.45 -5.40
C VAL A 223 16.80 1.16 -5.00
N ILE A 224 16.55 0.63 -3.81
CA ILE A 224 15.19 0.36 -3.32
C ILE A 224 14.36 1.65 -3.29
N ALA A 225 14.94 2.75 -2.79
CA ALA A 225 14.28 4.03 -2.69
C ALA A 225 13.96 4.64 -4.06
N LEU A 226 14.93 4.69 -4.98
CA LEU A 226 14.77 5.34 -6.28
C LEU A 226 14.05 4.47 -7.31
N ALA A 227 14.50 3.22 -7.50
CA ALA A 227 13.88 2.32 -8.47
C ALA A 227 12.50 1.88 -7.98
N GLY A 228 12.37 1.54 -6.69
CA GLY A 228 11.07 1.28 -6.07
C GLY A 228 10.18 2.50 -6.14
N GLY A 229 10.63 3.66 -5.65
CA GLY A 229 9.86 4.91 -5.71
C GLY A 229 9.34 5.24 -7.11
N THR A 230 10.19 5.09 -8.14
CA THR A 230 9.81 5.32 -9.54
C THR A 230 8.78 4.29 -10.03
N LEU A 231 8.96 3.00 -9.73
CA LEU A 231 7.99 1.95 -10.05
C LEU A 231 6.62 2.28 -9.46
N PHE A 232 6.57 2.61 -8.17
CA PHE A 232 5.31 2.96 -7.52
C PHE A 232 4.72 4.28 -8.06
N LEU A 233 5.54 5.21 -8.59
CA LEU A 233 5.05 6.44 -9.24
C LEU A 233 4.34 6.16 -10.54
N ILE A 234 4.89 5.25 -11.33
CA ILE A 234 4.25 4.79 -12.55
C ILE A 234 2.94 4.07 -12.23
N ILE A 235 2.94 3.12 -11.29
CA ILE A 235 1.74 2.37 -10.91
C ILE A 235 0.66 3.31 -10.36
N ASN A 236 1.00 4.22 -9.43
CA ASN A 236 0.05 5.16 -8.85
C ASN A 236 -0.46 6.17 -9.89
N GLY A 237 0.40 6.65 -10.80
CA GLY A 237 -0.01 7.52 -11.91
C GLY A 237 -1.00 6.84 -12.85
N ILE A 238 -0.72 5.60 -13.25
CA ILE A 238 -1.63 4.81 -14.08
C ILE A 238 -2.97 4.58 -13.36
N LEU A 239 -2.95 4.26 -12.07
CA LEU A 239 -4.16 4.08 -11.27
C LEU A 239 -5.02 5.36 -11.23
N ILE A 240 -4.41 6.52 -10.98
CA ILE A 240 -5.09 7.81 -10.97
C ILE A 240 -5.72 8.11 -12.32
N LEU A 241 -4.99 7.89 -13.42
CA LEU A 241 -5.51 8.10 -14.77
C LEU A 241 -6.72 7.21 -15.07
N ARG A 242 -6.68 5.93 -14.69
CA ARG A 242 -7.83 5.00 -14.85
C ARG A 242 -9.04 5.47 -14.06
N ILE A 243 -8.83 5.93 -12.83
CA ILE A 243 -9.90 6.44 -11.98
C ILE A 243 -10.50 7.72 -12.58
N ALA A 244 -9.65 8.68 -12.96
CA ALA A 244 -10.08 9.93 -13.58
C ALA A 244 -10.82 9.70 -14.91
N SER A 245 -10.42 8.70 -15.69
CA SER A 245 -11.12 8.25 -16.91
C SER A 245 -12.51 7.70 -16.59
N THR A 246 -12.61 6.83 -15.59
CA THR A 246 -13.89 6.21 -15.18
C THR A 246 -14.86 7.23 -14.63
N ASP A 247 -14.35 8.26 -13.96
CA ASP A 247 -15.13 9.29 -13.28
C ASP A 247 -15.51 10.47 -14.20
N GLY A 248 -15.13 10.40 -15.48
CA GLY A 248 -15.50 11.40 -16.49
C GLY A 248 -14.63 12.66 -16.52
N TYR A 249 -13.57 12.73 -15.72
CA TYR A 249 -12.66 13.90 -15.68
C TYR A 249 -11.81 14.03 -16.95
N LEU A 250 -11.62 12.95 -17.72
CA LEU A 250 -10.70 12.92 -18.88
C LEU A 250 -11.40 13.05 -20.24
N GLY A 251 -12.73 13.21 -20.29
CA GLY A 251 -13.48 13.42 -21.55
C GLY A 251 -13.12 12.41 -22.66
N GLU A 252 -12.77 12.89 -23.85
CA GLU A 252 -12.34 12.06 -25.00
C GLU A 252 -11.08 11.22 -24.73
N PHE A 253 -10.18 11.68 -23.84
CA PHE A 253 -8.98 10.93 -23.45
C PHE A 253 -9.34 9.62 -22.71
N SER A 254 -10.55 9.55 -22.14
CA SER A 254 -11.10 8.34 -21.53
C SER A 254 -11.23 7.18 -22.53
N LYS A 255 -11.35 7.42 -23.85
CA LYS A 255 -11.39 6.34 -24.86
C LYS A 255 -10.06 5.59 -24.99
N TYR A 256 -8.95 6.26 -24.74
CA TYR A 256 -7.60 5.68 -24.78
C TYR A 256 -7.26 4.94 -23.48
N VAL A 257 -7.71 5.46 -22.34
CA VAL A 257 -7.47 4.88 -21.00
C VAL A 257 -8.51 3.80 -20.64
N GLY A 258 -9.73 3.89 -21.14
CA GLY A 258 -10.86 2.99 -20.81
C GLY A 258 -10.67 1.54 -21.25
N LYS A 259 -9.81 1.27 -22.25
CA LYS A 259 -9.33 -0.09 -22.59
C LYS A 259 -8.46 -0.73 -21.49
N MET A 260 -8.11 0.04 -20.45
CA MET A 260 -7.37 -0.39 -19.26
C MET A 260 -8.27 -0.45 -18.01
N SER A 261 -9.60 -0.56 -18.14
CA SER A 261 -10.50 -0.74 -16.99
C SER A 261 -10.74 -2.22 -16.65
N ARG A 262 -10.61 -2.58 -15.37
CA ARG A 262 -10.74 -3.96 -14.84
C ARG A 262 -12.10 -4.61 -15.11
N ASP A 263 -13.14 -3.80 -15.33
CA ASP A 263 -14.53 -4.25 -15.46
C ASP A 263 -14.96 -4.47 -16.92
N SER A 264 -14.08 -4.28 -17.92
CA SER A 264 -14.40 -4.55 -19.33
C SER A 264 -14.40 -6.04 -19.70
N ASP A 265 -13.69 -6.86 -18.92
CA ASP A 265 -13.28 -8.21 -19.37
C ASP A 265 -14.21 -9.33 -18.90
N LYS A 266 -15.25 -9.04 -18.11
CA LYS A 266 -16.22 -10.05 -17.66
C LYS A 266 -17.64 -9.51 -17.69
N LYS A 267 -18.24 -9.56 -18.88
CA LYS A 267 -19.70 -9.58 -19.03
C LYS A 267 -20.16 -11.01 -18.75
N ASP A 268 -20.73 -11.22 -17.58
CA ASP A 268 -21.72 -12.27 -17.33
C ASP A 268 -22.90 -11.62 -16.59
#